data_AF-A0ABD1K4I6-F1
#
_entry.id   AF-A0ABD1K4I6-F1
#
_cell.length_a   1.000
_cell.length_b   1.000
_cell.length_c   1.000
_cell.angle_alpha   90.00
_cell.angle_beta   90.00
_cell.angle_gamma   90.00
#
_symmetry.space_group_name_H-M   'P 1'
#
loop_
_entity.id
_entity.type
_entity.pdbx_description
1 polymer ?
#
loop_
_entity_poly.entity_id
_entity_poly.type
_entity_poly.pdbx_seq_one_letter_code
_entity_poly.pdbx_strand_id
1 'polypeptide(L)'
;MHKAYQPLKPATNKYLQKKWDQTHYKEHRNKVKNAKPVVDTKGIETPSHVQLKLKKLQLQEEKLAIIERDNHLLSSRLANIMLSKGLIDHRNHSFEHSSLNTEKRRKKLLEVGCENRAMLQRITACESDYRRQRWEEDWKKIEHQRDDIAKYPRGLTKKDI
;
A
#
# COMPACT_ATOMS: atom_id res chain seq x y z
N MET A 1 61.37 -49.87 17.62
CA MET A 1 61.76 -51.24 18.02
C MET A 1 60.50 -52.12 18.06
N HIS A 2 60.37 -53.09 17.16
CA HIS A 2 59.24 -54.03 17.22
C HIS A 2 59.52 -55.11 18.26
N LYS A 3 58.76 -55.11 19.37
CA LYS A 3 58.87 -56.12 20.41
C LYS A 3 58.33 -57.46 19.89
N ALA A 4 59.15 -58.51 19.96
CA ALA A 4 58.73 -59.85 19.58
C ALA A 4 57.59 -60.32 20.50
N TYR A 5 56.70 -61.15 19.95
CA TYR A 5 55.59 -61.71 20.71
C TYR A 5 56.12 -62.66 21.80
N GLN A 6 55.75 -62.38 23.06
CA GLN A 6 56.09 -63.19 24.23
C GLN A 6 54.80 -63.78 24.79
N PRO A 7 54.60 -65.12 24.69
CA PRO A 7 53.43 -65.75 25.28
C PRO A 7 53.53 -65.74 26.81
N LEU A 8 52.40 -65.57 27.48
CA LEU A 8 52.34 -65.58 28.95
C LEU A 8 52.58 -66.96 29.55
N LYS A 9 52.24 -68.02 28.80
CA LYS A 9 52.45 -69.42 29.17
C LYS A 9 53.54 -70.02 28.29
N PRO A 10 54.35 -70.98 28.78
CA PRO A 10 55.31 -71.69 27.95
C PRO A 10 54.56 -72.40 26.81
N ALA A 11 54.98 -72.14 25.57
CA ALA A 11 54.39 -72.70 24.37
C ALA A 11 55.48 -73.33 23.50
N THR A 12 55.21 -74.52 22.97
CA THR A 12 56.12 -75.24 22.07
C THR A 12 56.34 -74.49 20.76
N ASN A 13 55.29 -73.87 20.20
CA ASN A 13 55.36 -73.04 19.00
C ASN A 13 54.82 -71.62 19.25
N LYS A 14 55.72 -70.64 19.24
CA LYS A 14 55.39 -69.22 19.51
C LYS A 14 54.51 -68.58 18.43
N TYR A 15 54.63 -69.01 17.18
CA TYR A 15 53.84 -68.44 16.07
C TYR A 15 52.38 -68.86 16.17
N LEU A 16 52.12 -70.14 16.41
CA LEU A 16 50.76 -70.66 16.60
C LEU A 16 50.11 -70.03 17.84
N GLN A 17 50.85 -69.92 18.94
CA GLN A 17 50.36 -69.25 20.15
C GLN A 17 49.96 -67.79 19.89
N LYS A 18 50.76 -67.04 19.12
CA LYS A 18 50.42 -65.65 18.74
C LYS A 18 49.11 -65.59 17.96
N LYS A 19 48.90 -66.51 17.02
CA LYS A 19 47.69 -66.55 16.20
C LYS A 19 46.47 -66.85 17.05
N TRP A 20 46.56 -67.79 17.98
CA TRP A 20 45.47 -68.13 18.91
C TRP A 20 45.14 -66.99 19.85
N ASP A 21 46.15 -66.36 20.48
CA ASP A 21 45.93 -65.24 21.39
C ASP A 21 45.29 -64.04 20.67
N GLN A 22 45.69 -63.78 19.42
CA GLN A 22 45.05 -62.75 18.60
C GLN A 22 43.59 -63.10 18.28
N THR A 23 43.29 -64.36 17.95
CA THR A 23 41.92 -64.80 17.68
C THR A 23 41.06 -64.69 18.94
N HIS A 24 41.52 -65.20 20.08
CA HIS A 24 40.79 -65.09 21.35
C HIS A 24 40.60 -63.64 21.79
N TYR A 25 41.61 -62.79 21.61
CA TYR A 25 41.48 -61.37 21.90
C TYR A 25 40.40 -60.71 21.02
N LYS A 26 40.39 -61.02 19.71
CA LYS A 26 39.35 -60.52 18.78
C LYS A 26 37.96 -61.03 19.17
N GLU A 27 37.83 -62.33 19.49
CA GLU A 27 36.58 -62.93 19.95
C GLU A 27 36.07 -62.28 21.23
N HIS A 28 36.95 -62.10 22.23
CA HIS A 28 36.61 -61.42 23.48
C HIS A 28 36.15 -59.98 23.22
N ARG A 29 36.89 -59.21 22.40
CA ARG A 29 36.50 -57.85 22.02
C ARG A 29 35.15 -57.81 21.31
N ASN A 30 34.87 -58.78 20.44
CA ASN A 30 33.57 -58.89 19.79
C ASN A 30 32.46 -59.19 20.79
N LYS A 31 32.69 -60.09 21.77
CA LYS A 31 31.73 -60.38 22.84
C LYS A 31 31.44 -59.15 23.70
N VAL A 32 32.48 -58.40 24.07
CA VAL A 32 32.33 -57.15 24.84
C VAL A 32 31.57 -56.10 24.04
N LYS A 33 31.91 -55.90 22.76
CA LYS A 33 31.23 -54.92 21.89
C LYS A 33 29.75 -55.25 21.68
N ASN A 34 29.43 -56.54 21.56
CA ASN A 34 28.07 -57.01 21.30
C ASN A 34 27.29 -57.33 22.58
N ALA A 35 27.88 -57.10 23.76
CA ALA A 35 27.21 -57.33 25.03
C ALA A 35 26.02 -56.37 25.16
N LYS A 36 24.82 -56.93 25.29
CA LYS A 36 23.59 -56.15 25.52
C LYS A 36 23.51 -55.76 27.00
N PRO A 37 22.96 -54.57 27.31
CA PRO A 37 22.68 -54.20 28.70
C PRO A 37 21.68 -55.17 29.32
N VAL A 38 21.87 -55.51 30.60
CA VAL A 38 20.98 -56.41 31.36
C VAL A 38 19.63 -55.74 31.68
N VAL A 39 19.63 -54.43 31.84
CA VAL A 39 18.44 -53.62 32.12
C VAL A 39 18.22 -52.67 30.97
N ASP A 40 17.02 -52.72 30.39
CA ASP A 40 16.60 -51.70 29.44
C ASP A 40 16.25 -50.43 30.22
N THR A 41 16.91 -49.33 29.87
CA THR A 41 16.70 -48.00 30.46
C THR A 41 16.02 -47.04 29.48
N LYS A 42 15.63 -47.53 28.30
CA LYS A 42 14.93 -46.71 27.31
C LYS A 42 13.52 -46.41 27.82
N GLY A 43 13.14 -45.13 27.73
CA GLY A 43 11.77 -44.71 27.97
C GLY A 43 10.81 -45.32 26.95
N ILE A 44 9.52 -45.37 27.32
CA ILE A 44 8.46 -45.80 26.41
C ILE A 44 8.41 -44.83 25.22
N GLU A 45 8.36 -45.37 24.00
CA GLU A 45 8.19 -44.56 22.80
C GLU A 45 6.87 -43.78 22.86
N THR A 46 6.93 -42.49 22.54
CA THR A 46 5.73 -41.64 22.59
C THR A 46 4.68 -42.17 21.62
N PRO A 47 3.44 -42.45 22.07
CA PRO A 47 2.41 -42.95 21.18
C PRO A 47 2.12 -41.97 20.03
N SER A 48 1.89 -42.51 18.83
CA SER A 48 1.68 -41.71 17.61
C SER A 48 0.54 -40.69 17.73
N HIS A 49 -0.54 -41.03 18.43
CA HIS A 49 -1.69 -40.13 18.64
C HIS A 49 -1.36 -38.92 19.54
N VAL A 50 -0.31 -39.00 20.36
CA VAL A 50 0.19 -37.89 21.17
C VAL A 50 1.04 -36.96 20.30
N GLN A 51 1.84 -37.53 19.41
CA GLN A 51 2.65 -36.78 18.45
C GLN A 51 1.77 -36.06 17.41
N LEU A 52 0.69 -36.72 16.95
CA LEU A 52 -0.18 -36.22 15.90
C LEU A 52 -1.66 -36.37 16.26
N LYS A 53 -2.33 -35.25 16.50
CA LYS A 53 -3.78 -35.20 16.76
C LYS A 53 -4.57 -35.15 15.44
N LEU A 54 -4.74 -36.31 14.82
CA LEU A 54 -5.43 -36.44 13.51
C LEU A 54 -6.81 -35.77 13.47
N LYS A 55 -7.63 -35.93 14.53
CA LYS A 55 -8.97 -35.30 14.57
C LYS A 55 -8.91 -33.77 14.60
N LYS A 56 -7.88 -33.20 15.22
CA LYS A 56 -7.69 -31.74 15.23
C LYS A 56 -7.37 -31.25 13.82
N LEU A 57 -6.49 -31.95 13.10
CA LEU A 57 -6.14 -31.60 11.72
C LEU A 57 -7.36 -31.68 10.80
N GLN A 58 -8.13 -32.78 10.90
CA GLN A 58 -9.37 -32.94 10.13
C GLN A 58 -10.33 -31.75 10.36
N LEU A 59 -10.58 -31.37 11.63
CA LEU A 59 -11.48 -30.26 11.94
C LEU A 59 -10.95 -28.90 11.43
N GLN A 60 -9.63 -28.72 11.38
CA GLN A 60 -9.04 -27.50 10.81
C GLN A 60 -9.24 -27.45 9.30
N GLU A 61 -9.05 -28.57 8.61
CA GLU A 61 -9.25 -28.69 7.16
C GLU A 61 -10.72 -28.48 6.78
N GLU A 62 -11.66 -29.10 7.51
CA GLU A 62 -13.10 -28.88 7.32
C GLU A 62 -13.49 -27.40 7.49
N LYS A 63 -12.93 -26.73 8.51
CA LYS A 63 -13.16 -25.28 8.71
C LYS A 63 -12.61 -24.44 7.56
N LEU A 64 -11.40 -24.73 7.09
CA LEU A 64 -10.79 -24.01 5.98
C LEU A 64 -11.60 -24.20 4.69
N ALA A 65 -12.07 -25.41 4.41
CA ALA A 65 -12.89 -25.70 3.25
C ALA A 65 -14.23 -24.94 3.26
N ILE A 66 -14.83 -24.72 4.43
CA ILE A 66 -16.03 -23.87 4.57
C ILE A 66 -15.69 -22.41 4.27
N ILE A 67 -14.63 -21.88 4.89
CA ILE A 67 -14.18 -20.49 4.69
C ILE A 67 -13.86 -20.22 3.21
N GLU A 68 -13.16 -21.13 2.53
CA GLU A 68 -12.83 -20.99 1.12
C GLU A 68 -14.06 -20.96 0.23
N ARG A 69 -15.04 -21.84 0.48
CA ARG A 69 -16.31 -21.85 -0.24
C ARG A 69 -17.07 -20.53 -0.05
N ASP A 70 -17.14 -20.04 1.18
CA ASP A 70 -17.84 -18.80 1.50
C ASP A 70 -17.15 -17.57 0.90
N ASN A 71 -15.81 -17.53 0.94
CA ASN A 71 -15.02 -16.48 0.30
C ASN A 71 -15.21 -16.46 -1.21
N HIS A 72 -15.30 -17.63 -1.85
CA HIS A 72 -15.55 -17.75 -3.27
C HIS A 72 -16.94 -17.25 -3.66
N LEU A 73 -17.96 -17.62 -2.86
CA LEU A 73 -19.34 -17.14 -3.04
C LEU A 73 -19.44 -15.62 -2.86
N LEU A 74 -18.79 -15.08 -1.82
CA LEU A 74 -18.76 -13.65 -1.56
C LEU A 74 -18.09 -12.89 -2.70
N SER A 75 -16.93 -13.36 -3.15
CA SER A 75 -16.19 -12.76 -4.27
C SER A 75 -17.02 -12.76 -5.56
N SER A 76 -17.72 -13.85 -5.84
CA SER A 76 -18.64 -13.95 -6.99
C SER A 76 -19.80 -12.95 -6.88
N ARG A 77 -20.38 -12.79 -5.69
CA ARG A 77 -21.45 -11.80 -5.46
C ARG A 77 -20.94 -10.36 -5.60
N LEU A 78 -19.77 -10.06 -5.06
CA LEU A 78 -19.14 -8.75 -5.20
C LEU A 78 -18.81 -8.45 -6.66
N ALA A 79 -18.27 -9.40 -7.41
CA ALA A 79 -18.02 -9.26 -8.84
C ALA A 79 -19.33 -8.97 -9.59
N ASN A 80 -20.42 -9.68 -9.30
CA ASN A 80 -21.73 -9.41 -9.89
C ASN A 80 -22.22 -7.99 -9.56
N ILE A 81 -22.08 -7.54 -8.31
CA ILE A 81 -22.46 -6.17 -7.92
C ILE A 81 -21.62 -5.13 -8.67
N MET A 82 -20.30 -5.33 -8.76
CA MET A 82 -19.38 -4.42 -9.44
C MET A 82 -19.65 -4.34 -10.94
N LEU A 83 -19.99 -5.47 -11.58
CA LEU A 83 -20.34 -5.53 -12.99
C LEU A 83 -21.75 -5.01 -13.27
N SER A 84 -22.69 -5.19 -12.33
CA SER A 84 -24.04 -4.67 -12.47
C SER A 84 -24.03 -3.15 -12.32
N LYS A 85 -24.42 -2.42 -13.36
CA LYS A 85 -24.82 -1.02 -13.20
C LYS A 85 -26.15 -1.06 -12.45
N GLY A 86 -26.14 -0.69 -11.17
CA GLY A 86 -27.29 -0.82 -10.26
C GLY A 86 -28.63 -0.50 -10.94
N LEU A 87 -29.57 -1.44 -10.90
CA LEU A 87 -30.88 -1.35 -11.58
C LEU A 87 -31.77 -0.24 -11.02
N ILE A 88 -31.50 0.20 -9.79
CA ILE A 88 -32.27 1.22 -9.08
C ILE A 88 -31.44 2.51 -9.11
N ASP A 89 -31.82 3.44 -9.97
CA ASP A 89 -31.33 4.81 -9.84
C ASP A 89 -32.09 5.52 -8.69
N HIS A 90 -31.46 6.53 -8.11
CA HIS A 90 -32.12 7.41 -7.14
C HIS A 90 -32.86 8.56 -7.83
N ARG A 91 -33.05 8.49 -9.16
CA ARG A 91 -33.58 9.58 -9.97
C ARG A 91 -35.06 9.29 -10.23
N ASN A 92 -35.89 9.90 -9.40
CA ASN A 92 -37.32 10.01 -9.68
C ASN A 92 -37.55 10.98 -10.85
N HIS A 93 -37.36 10.50 -12.08
CA HIS A 93 -37.70 11.24 -13.31
C HIS A 93 -39.20 11.59 -13.39
N SER A 94 -40.03 10.92 -12.59
CA SER A 94 -41.49 11.09 -12.56
C SER A 94 -41.99 12.12 -11.54
N PHE A 95 -41.10 12.69 -10.71
CA PHE A 95 -41.47 13.69 -9.70
C PHE A 95 -40.85 15.04 -10.08
N GLU A 96 -41.47 15.71 -11.05
CA GLU A 96 -41.23 17.14 -11.26
C GLU A 96 -41.78 17.88 -10.04
N HIS A 97 -40.91 18.20 -9.08
CA HIS A 97 -41.27 19.08 -7.99
C HIS A 97 -41.55 20.48 -8.56
N SER A 98 -42.81 20.75 -8.91
CA SER A 98 -43.30 22.09 -9.18
C SER A 98 -43.19 22.89 -7.89
N SER A 99 -42.11 23.67 -7.77
CA SER A 99 -41.94 24.56 -6.63
C SER A 99 -43.07 25.58 -6.65
N LEU A 100 -43.83 25.69 -5.57
CA LEU A 100 -44.89 26.70 -5.41
C LEU A 100 -44.39 28.15 -5.64
N ASN A 101 -43.07 28.36 -5.57
CA ASN A 101 -42.42 29.65 -5.76
C ASN A 101 -41.95 29.92 -7.20
N THR A 102 -42.22 29.02 -8.15
CA THR A 102 -41.73 29.13 -9.54
C THR A 102 -42.24 30.41 -10.21
N GLU A 103 -43.51 30.72 -10.04
CA GLU A 103 -44.11 31.93 -10.63
C GLU A 103 -43.55 33.20 -10.01
N LYS A 104 -43.39 33.23 -8.67
CA LYS A 104 -42.79 34.34 -7.94
C LYS A 104 -41.35 34.59 -8.39
N ARG A 105 -40.56 33.52 -8.56
CA ARG A 105 -39.18 33.58 -9.07
C ARG A 105 -39.13 34.10 -10.51
N ARG A 106 -40.03 33.62 -11.37
CA ARG A 106 -40.15 34.09 -12.77
C ARG A 106 -40.49 35.57 -12.85
N LYS A 107 -41.45 36.05 -12.06
CA LYS A 107 -41.81 37.48 -11.98
C LYS A 107 -40.61 38.33 -11.52
N LYS A 108 -39.90 37.89 -10.47
CA LYS A 108 -38.72 38.62 -9.98
C LYS A 108 -37.59 38.67 -11.01
N LEU A 109 -37.38 37.58 -11.75
CA LEU A 109 -36.38 37.53 -12.83
C LEU A 109 -36.70 38.53 -13.95
N LEU A 110 -37.98 38.64 -14.34
CA LEU A 110 -38.42 39.62 -15.34
C LEU A 110 -38.23 41.06 -14.84
N GLU A 111 -38.61 41.34 -13.60
CA GLU A 111 -38.44 42.66 -12.97
C GLU A 111 -36.96 43.08 -12.96
N VAL A 112 -36.07 42.22 -12.46
CA VAL A 112 -34.61 42.46 -12.47
C VAL A 112 -34.08 42.64 -13.90
N GLY A 113 -34.59 41.86 -14.85
CA GLY A 113 -34.22 41.99 -16.27
C GLY A 113 -34.60 43.35 -16.86
N CYS A 114 -35.80 43.84 -16.56
CA CYS A 114 -36.27 45.16 -16.97
C CYS A 114 -35.43 46.28 -16.33
N GLU A 115 -35.16 46.18 -15.03
CA GLU A 115 -34.32 47.14 -14.30
C GLU A 115 -32.89 47.20 -14.86
N ASN A 116 -32.29 46.04 -15.11
CA ASN A 116 -30.95 45.95 -15.69
C ASN A 116 -30.89 46.55 -17.10
N ARG A 117 -31.93 46.33 -17.92
CA ARG A 117 -32.01 46.94 -19.25
C ARG A 117 -32.12 48.45 -19.17
N ALA A 118 -32.93 48.98 -18.24
CA ALA A 118 -33.04 50.42 -18.03
C ALA A 118 -31.73 51.04 -17.53
N MET A 119 -31.02 50.35 -16.61
CA MET A 119 -29.68 50.77 -16.17
C MET A 119 -28.68 50.81 -17.33
N LEU A 120 -28.65 49.76 -18.14
CA LEU A 120 -27.77 49.70 -19.30
C LEU A 120 -28.06 50.85 -20.27
N GLN A 121 -29.33 51.11 -20.57
CA GLN A 121 -29.73 52.24 -21.42
C GLN A 121 -29.23 53.58 -20.89
N ARG A 122 -29.35 53.82 -19.58
CA ARG A 122 -28.83 55.04 -18.95
C ARG A 122 -27.31 55.15 -19.06
N ILE A 123 -26.59 54.06 -18.80
CA ILE A 123 -25.12 54.04 -18.91
C ILE A 123 -24.69 54.31 -20.35
N THR A 124 -25.36 53.69 -21.34
CA THR A 124 -25.03 53.87 -22.76
C THR A 124 -25.41 55.24 -23.30
N ALA A 125 -26.50 55.85 -22.79
CA ALA A 125 -26.93 57.17 -23.22
C ALA A 125 -26.12 58.30 -22.57
N CYS A 126 -25.46 58.02 -21.44
CA CYS A 126 -24.54 58.95 -20.83
C CYS A 126 -23.27 59.02 -21.69
N GLU A 127 -23.06 60.14 -22.39
CA GLU A 127 -21.78 60.40 -23.04
C GLU A 127 -20.69 60.51 -21.97
N SER A 128 -19.52 59.94 -22.24
CA SER A 128 -18.39 60.12 -21.35
C SER A 128 -17.99 61.60 -21.33
N ASP A 129 -18.07 62.27 -20.18
CA ASP A 129 -17.55 63.64 -19.97
C ASP A 129 -16.00 63.70 -20.03
N TYR A 130 -15.38 62.65 -20.57
CA TYR A 130 -13.95 62.46 -20.69
C TYR A 130 -13.39 63.33 -21.84
N ARG A 131 -13.31 64.65 -21.60
CA ARG A 131 -12.72 65.60 -22.55
C ARG A 131 -11.20 65.44 -22.59
N ARG A 132 -10.73 64.43 -23.34
CA ARG A 132 -9.30 64.07 -23.48
C ARG A 132 -8.40 65.26 -23.79
N GLN A 133 -8.85 66.16 -24.66
CA GLN A 133 -8.12 67.39 -25.01
C GLN A 133 -7.82 68.25 -23.78
N ARG A 134 -8.82 68.45 -22.89
CA ARG A 134 -8.66 69.23 -21.66
C ARG A 134 -7.66 68.57 -20.72
N TRP A 135 -7.70 67.24 -20.61
CA TRP A 135 -6.76 66.48 -19.78
C TRP A 135 -5.33 66.57 -20.31
N GLU A 136 -5.15 66.56 -21.64
CA GLU A 136 -3.84 66.70 -22.26
C GLU A 136 -3.29 68.13 -22.11
N GLU A 137 -4.15 69.15 -22.24
CA GLU A 137 -3.80 70.54 -21.95
C GLU A 137 -3.40 70.74 -20.49
N ASP A 138 -4.19 70.22 -19.56
CA ASP A 138 -3.90 70.31 -18.12
C ASP A 138 -2.64 69.50 -17.78
N TRP A 139 -2.42 68.35 -18.43
CA TRP A 139 -1.17 67.59 -18.30
C TRP A 139 0.04 68.39 -18.77
N LYS A 140 -0.05 69.05 -19.94
CA LYS A 140 1.04 69.92 -20.46
C LYS A 140 1.32 71.10 -19.53
N LYS A 141 0.28 71.72 -18.94
CA LYS A 141 0.45 72.78 -17.94
C LYS A 141 1.15 72.27 -16.68
N ILE A 142 0.70 71.12 -16.17
CA ILE A 142 1.32 70.47 -15.00
C ILE A 142 2.76 70.10 -15.31
N GLU A 143 3.05 69.58 -16.49
CA GLU A 143 4.40 69.25 -16.94
C GLU A 143 5.31 70.48 -16.94
N HIS A 144 4.85 71.59 -17.52
CA HIS A 144 5.57 72.86 -17.49
C HIS A 144 5.81 73.35 -16.05
N GLN A 145 4.76 73.43 -15.22
CA GLN A 145 4.90 73.83 -13.81
C GLN A 145 5.87 72.93 -13.05
N ARG A 146 5.81 71.63 -13.31
CA ARG A 146 6.66 70.63 -12.68
C ARG A 146 8.12 70.83 -13.09
N ASP A 147 8.38 71.20 -14.33
CA ASP A 147 9.73 71.50 -14.83
C ASP A 147 10.24 72.85 -14.31
N ASP A 148 9.38 73.86 -14.17
CA ASP A 148 9.72 75.14 -13.54
C ASP A 148 10.12 74.98 -12.06
N ILE A 149 9.43 74.11 -11.33
CA ILE A 149 9.70 73.81 -9.90
C ILE A 149 10.89 72.82 -9.76
N ALA A 150 11.34 72.18 -10.84
CA ALA A 150 12.39 71.19 -10.78
C ALA A 150 13.77 71.84 -10.54
N LYS A 151 14.46 71.39 -9.50
CA LYS A 151 15.86 71.80 -9.23
C LYS A 151 16.86 71.30 -10.29
N TYR A 152 16.53 70.23 -11.02
CA TYR A 152 17.41 69.59 -11.99
C TYR A 152 16.64 69.33 -13.30
N PRO A 153 17.25 69.56 -14.48
CA PRO A 153 16.58 69.36 -15.77
C PRO A 153 16.23 67.88 -15.98
N ARG A 154 15.01 67.60 -16.45
CA ARG A 154 14.51 66.24 -16.72
C ARG A 154 14.30 66.03 -18.22
N GLY A 155 15.04 65.09 -18.80
CA GLY A 155 15.10 64.78 -20.24
C GLY A 155 16.30 65.49 -20.89
N LEU A 156 17.33 64.84 -21.44
CA LEU A 156 17.36 63.64 -22.27
C LEU A 156 18.63 62.81 -21.93
N THR A 157 18.48 61.54 -21.52
CA THR A 157 19.55 60.56 -21.77
C THR A 157 19.48 60.18 -23.24
N LYS A 158 20.17 60.93 -24.10
CA LYS A 158 20.54 60.41 -25.43
C LYS A 158 21.43 59.20 -25.19
N LYS A 159 20.91 58.01 -25.52
CA LYS A 159 21.73 56.80 -25.67
C LYS A 159 22.33 56.88 -27.07
N ASP A 160 23.62 57.20 -27.15
CA ASP A 160 24.41 56.96 -28.35
C ASP A 160 24.58 55.44 -28.51
N ILE A 161 23.91 54.86 -29.51
CA ILE A 161 24.31 53.64 -30.24
C ILE A 161 23.97 53.89 -31.71
#